data_AF-A0AA95MJF8-F1
#
_entry.id   AF-A0AA95MJF8-F1
#
_cell.length_a   1.000
_cell.length_b   1.000
_cell.length_c   1.000
_cell.angle_alpha   90.00
_cell.angle_beta   90.00
_cell.angle_gamma   90.00
#
_symmetry.space_group_name_H-M   'P 1'
#
loop_
_entity.id
_entity.type
_entity.pdbx_description
1 polymer ?
#
loop_
_entity_poly.entity_id
_entity_poly.type
_entity_poly.pdbx_seq_one_letter_code
_entity_poly.pdbx_strand_id
1 'polypeptide(L)' 'MRKLSDELLIESYFKARELNLSPDFIGLIETEIQRRSLFNKIKRSS' A
#
# COMPACT_ATOMS: atom_id res chain seq x y z
N MET A 1 -9.86 -1.53 -3.29
CA MET A 1 -9.35 -0.28 -2.66
C MET A 1 -9.60 1.00 -3.45
N ARG A 2 -10.31 0.97 -4.59
CA ARG A 2 -10.50 2.14 -5.48
C ARG A 2 -11.18 3.36 -4.85
N LYS A 3 -11.92 3.17 -3.75
CA LYS A 3 -12.59 4.26 -3.00
C LYS A 3 -11.76 4.82 -1.83
N LEU A 4 -10.64 4.17 -1.48
CA LEU A 4 -9.75 4.68 -0.44
C LEU A 4 -9.05 5.94 -0.95
N SER A 5 -8.86 6.93 -0.08
CA SER A 5 -7.95 8.04 -0.35
C SER A 5 -6.52 7.52 -0.46
N ASP A 6 -5.64 8.30 -1.09
CA ASP A 6 -4.24 7.91 -1.22
C ASP A 6 -3.53 7.80 0.14
N GLU A 7 -3.89 8.66 1.09
CA GLU A 7 -3.35 8.61 2.46
C GLU A 7 -3.72 7.31 3.17
N LEU A 8 -5.00 6.95 3.17
CA LEU A 8 -5.49 5.74 3.82
C LEU A 8 -4.96 4.47 3.12
N LEU A 9 -4.78 4.49 1.81
CA LEU A 9 -4.18 3.38 1.06
C LEU A 9 -2.73 3.13 1.51
N ILE A 10 -1.94 4.19 1.63
CA ILE A 10 -0.54 4.11 2.04
C ILE A 10 -0.42 3.69 3.51
N GLU A 11 -1.26 4.24 4.40
CA GLU A 11 -1.32 3.82 5.79
C GLU A 11 -1.69 2.32 5.91
N SER A 12 -2.67 1.87 5.12
CA SER A 12 -3.08 0.47 5.09
C SER A 12 -1.96 -0.46 4.64
N TYR A 13 -1.12 -0.04 3.68
CA TYR A 13 0.06 -0.79 3.26
C TYR A 13 1.05 -1.00 4.41
N PHE A 14 1.42 0.07 5.13
CA PHE A 14 2.37 -0.03 6.23
C PHE A 14 1.81 -0.87 7.38
N LYS A 15 0.54 -0.66 7.76
CA LYS A 15 -0.13 -1.48 8.78
C LYS A 15 -0.22 -2.95 8.40
N ALA A 16 -0.53 -3.26 7.14
CA ALA A 16 -0.59 -4.64 6.67
C ALA A 16 0.77 -5.36 6.78
N ARG A 17 1.87 -4.64 6.52
CA ARG A 17 3.22 -5.17 6.70
C ARG A 17 3.60 -5.31 8.17
N GLU A 18 3.27 -4.33 9.01
CA GLU A 18 3.53 -4.37 10.45
C GLU A 18 2.82 -5.55 11.14
N LEU A 19 1.57 -5.81 10.75
CA LEU A 19 0.77 -6.92 11.25
C LEU A 19 1.11 -8.27 10.59
N ASN A 20 2.08 -8.29 9.67
CA ASN A 20 2.48 -9.47 8.89
C ASN A 20 1.28 -10.19 8.25
N LEU A 21 0.39 -9.43 7.60
CA LEU A 21 -0.77 -9.98 6.91
C LEU A 21 -0.34 -10.80 5.67
N SER A 22 -1.29 -11.52 5.08
CA SER A 22 -0.97 -12.40 3.96
C SER A 22 -0.29 -11.65 2.81
N PRO A 23 0.75 -12.25 2.17
CA PRO A 23 1.42 -11.64 1.03
C PRO A 23 0.47 -11.29 -0.11
N ASP A 24 -0.56 -12.10 -0.35
CA ASP A 24 -1.58 -11.83 -1.36
C ASP A 24 -2.35 -10.54 -1.07
N PHE A 25 -2.70 -10.29 0.19
CA PHE A 25 -3.38 -9.06 0.59
C PHE A 25 -2.48 -7.85 0.42
N ILE A 26 -1.21 -7.95 0.84
CA ILE A 26 -0.22 -6.88 0.66
C ILE A 26 -0.02 -6.60 -0.84
N GLY A 27 0.06 -7.64 -1.68
CA GLY A 27 0.19 -7.52 -3.13
C GLY A 27 -1.00 -6.81 -3.80
N LEU A 28 -2.22 -6.98 -3.27
CA LEU A 28 -3.38 -6.21 -3.73
C LEU A 28 -3.24 -4.70 -3.42
N ILE A 29 -2.67 -4.34 -2.27
CA ILE A 29 -2.39 -2.94 -1.91
C ILE A 29 -1.29 -2.38 -2.82
N GLU A 30 -0.20 -3.11 -3.01
CA GLU A 30 0.91 -2.73 -3.89
C GLU A 30 0.45 -2.51 -5.34
N THR A 31 -0.40 -3.41 -5.85
CA THR A 31 -0.98 -3.28 -7.20
C THR A 31 -1.80 -2.01 -7.32
N GLU A 32 -2.59 -1.65 -6.31
CA GLU A 32 -3.35 -0.40 -6.31
C GLU A 32 -2.45 0.84 -6.19
N ILE A 33 -1.40 0.79 -5.37
CA ILE A 33 -0.38 1.85 -5.26
C ILE A 33 0.31 2.08 -6.61
N GLN A 34 0.70 1.01 -7.30
CA GLN A 34 1.29 1.06 -8.63
C GLN A 34 0.30 1.65 -9.64
N ARG A 35 -0.96 1.19 -9.63
CA ARG A 35 -2.02 1.67 -10.53
C ARG A 35 -2.28 3.18 -10.39
N ARG A 36 -2.10 3.74 -9.18
CA ARG A 36 -2.25 5.19 -8.91
C ARG A 36 -0.95 5.98 -9.04
N SER A 37 0.15 5.35 -9.45
CA SER A 37 1.46 5.98 -9.56
C SER A 37 1.98 6.56 -8.23
N LEU A 38 1.66 5.93 -7.09
CA LEU A 38 2.02 6.39 -5.75
C LEU A 38 3.32 5.78 -5.21
N PHE A 39 4.11 5.09 -6.05
CA PHE A 39 5.31 4.37 -5.65
C PHE A 39 6.33 5.26 -4.90
N ASN A 40 6.40 6.55 -5.25
CA ASN A 40 7.28 7.53 -4.59
C ASN A 40 6.94 7.75 -3.10
N LYS A 41 5.70 7.46 -2.68
CA LYS A 41 5.27 7.59 -1.28
C LYS A 41 5.71 6.41 -0.41
N ILE A 42 5.99 5.24 -1.02
CA ILE A 42 6.48 4.05 -0.30
C ILE A 42 7.98 3.84 -0.42
N LYS A 43 8.66 4.48 -1.38
CA LYS A 43 10.09 4.30 -1.66
C LYS A 43 11.02 5.10 -0.71
N ARG A 44 10.47 5.82 0.27
CA ARG A 44 11.23 6.70 1.16
C ARG A 44 11.62 6.03 2.49
N SER A 45 12.12 4.82 2.40
CA SER A 45 12.86 4.14 3.47
C SER A 45 14.12 3.55 2.84
N SER A 46 15.12 4.41 2.65
CA SER A 46 16.53 4.05 2.48
C SER A 46 17.24 4.38 3.77
#